data_AF-A0ABD0YH80-F1
#
_entry.id   AF-A0ABD0YH80-F1
#
_cell.length_a   1.000
_cell.length_b   1.000
_cell.length_c   1.000
_cell.angle_alpha   90.00
_cell.angle_beta   90.00
_cell.angle_gamma   90.00
#
_symmetry.space_group_name_H-M   'P 1'
#
loop_
_entity.id
_entity.type
_entity.pdbx_description
1 polymer ?
#
loop_
_entity_poly.entity_id
_entity_poly.type
_entity_poly.pdbx_seq_one_letter_code
_entity_poly.pdbx_strand_id
1 'polypeptide(L)'
;MWTPYKEFQRIVEVAIANPTQSNFENLQSALQKHRQNFLTLLKNPPRNEKHREELNKGTEEGIDLPGVGHSILPKELVAETIIISDMFELNEYMALDLLGTAQQQMANYPGVGRGVVAVLLYYDGRKSIVTTLRTLVQARRGNLWTVETTEQVANLITRYTYELMCDGIITKLLSLISALDVSKEVELLQRNRALGPPRYHQQVIDLFESTRQTLAEIVYLYAAQSGLPKEPTLV
;
A
#
# COMPACT_ATOMS: atom_id res chain seq x y z
N MET A 1 5.09 6.49 2.38
CA MET A 1 4.08 5.53 1.86
C MET A 1 4.14 4.15 2.52
N TRP A 2 5.32 3.52 2.58
CA TRP A 2 5.48 2.17 3.11
C TRP A 2 5.20 2.06 4.62
N THR A 3 5.87 2.90 5.42
CA THR A 3 5.75 2.92 6.89
C THR A 3 4.30 3.01 7.40
N PRO A 4 3.47 3.96 6.94
CA PRO A 4 2.09 4.05 7.43
C PRO A 4 1.23 2.83 7.03
N TYR A 5 1.50 2.18 5.90
CA TYR A 5 0.76 0.97 5.50
C TYR A 5 1.19 -0.26 6.31
N LYS A 6 2.49 -0.41 6.60
CA LYS A 6 2.99 -1.47 7.48
C LYS A 6 2.49 -1.32 8.91
N GLU A 7 2.53 -0.10 9.42
CA GLU A 7 2.03 0.18 10.77
C GLU A 7 0.53 -0.08 10.86
N PHE A 8 -0.24 0.31 9.84
CA PHE A 8 -1.65 0.02 9.79
C PHE A 8 -1.94 -1.49 9.75
N GLN A 9 -1.21 -2.25 8.94
CA GLN A 9 -1.31 -3.72 8.92
C GLN A 9 -1.05 -4.30 10.31
N ARG A 10 0.02 -3.87 10.97
CA ARG A 10 0.41 -4.33 12.32
C ARG A 10 -0.68 -4.02 13.35
N ILE A 11 -1.25 -2.82 13.32
CA ILE A 11 -2.34 -2.42 14.24
C ILE A 11 -3.55 -3.36 14.07
N VAL A 12 -3.93 -3.67 12.83
CA VAL A 12 -5.06 -4.57 12.55
C VAL A 12 -4.77 -5.99 13.04
N GLU A 13 -3.59 -6.54 12.74
CA GLU A 13 -3.19 -7.88 13.18
C GLU A 13 -3.15 -7.99 14.71
N VAL A 14 -2.57 -6.99 15.40
CA VAL A 14 -2.49 -6.97 16.86
C VAL A 14 -3.86 -6.81 17.50
N ALA A 15 -4.75 -5.98 16.93
CA ALA A 15 -6.09 -5.79 17.47
C ALA A 15 -6.96 -7.04 17.35
N ILE A 16 -6.74 -7.86 16.31
CA ILE A 16 -7.43 -9.13 16.11
C ILE A 16 -6.85 -10.21 17.04
N ALA A 17 -5.51 -10.31 17.12
CA ALA A 17 -4.85 -11.33 17.95
C ALA A 17 -5.00 -11.09 19.45
N ASN A 18 -4.94 -9.82 19.88
CA ASN A 18 -4.96 -9.42 21.29
C ASN A 18 -5.98 -8.29 21.50
N PRO A 19 -7.28 -8.61 21.63
CA PRO A 19 -8.34 -7.61 21.72
C PRO A 19 -8.39 -6.98 23.12
N THR A 20 -7.59 -5.93 23.33
CA THR A 20 -7.63 -5.06 24.51
C THR A 20 -8.37 -3.76 24.20
N GLN A 21 -8.86 -3.05 25.21
CA GLN A 21 -9.56 -1.76 25.03
C GLN A 21 -8.68 -0.72 24.28
N SER A 22 -7.39 -0.65 24.61
CA SER A 22 -6.44 0.25 23.92
C SER A 22 -6.28 -0.13 22.44
N ASN A 23 -6.17 -1.42 22.13
CA ASN A 23 -6.05 -1.88 20.74
C ASN A 23 -7.33 -1.62 19.93
N PHE A 24 -8.50 -1.69 20.57
CA PHE A 24 -9.77 -1.35 19.94
C PHE A 24 -9.84 0.13 19.53
N GLU A 25 -9.46 1.05 20.42
CA GLU A 25 -9.45 2.50 20.14
C GLU A 25 -8.44 2.86 19.04
N ASN A 26 -7.26 2.21 19.07
CA ASN A 26 -6.25 2.34 18.03
C ASN A 26 -6.75 1.84 16.67
N LEU A 27 -7.41 0.68 16.65
CA LEU A 27 -8.02 0.11 15.45
C LEU A 27 -9.08 1.05 14.86
N GLN A 28 -9.98 1.57 15.68
CA GLN A 28 -11.04 2.47 15.23
C GLN A 28 -10.47 3.75 14.60
N SER A 29 -9.49 4.37 15.25
CA SER A 29 -8.82 5.58 14.76
C SER A 29 -8.07 5.31 13.45
N ALA A 30 -7.37 4.18 13.37
CA ALA A 30 -6.62 3.79 12.17
C ALA A 30 -7.55 3.50 10.97
N LEU A 31 -8.67 2.80 11.19
CA LEU A 31 -9.66 2.51 10.15
C LEU A 31 -10.29 3.79 9.57
N GLN A 32 -10.54 4.80 10.41
CA GLN A 32 -11.03 6.10 9.95
C GLN A 32 -9.99 6.83 9.12
N LYS A 33 -8.74 6.91 9.61
CA LYS A 33 -7.63 7.59 8.92
C LYS A 33 -7.32 6.97 7.56
N HIS A 34 -7.37 5.64 7.46
CA HIS A 34 -6.99 4.92 6.24
C HIS A 34 -8.17 4.59 5.32
N ARG A 35 -9.41 5.01 5.63
CA ARG A 35 -10.60 4.74 4.80
C ARG A 35 -10.42 5.16 3.35
N GLN A 36 -9.88 6.35 3.11
CA GLN A 36 -9.68 6.86 1.75
C GLN A 36 -8.74 5.96 0.93
N ASN A 37 -7.73 5.36 1.57
CA ASN A 37 -6.78 4.46 0.89
C ASN A 37 -7.45 3.19 0.36
N PHE A 38 -8.50 2.69 1.04
CA PHE A 38 -9.29 1.57 0.53
C PHE A 38 -10.24 2.00 -0.59
N LEU A 39 -10.79 3.22 -0.51
CA LEU A 39 -11.65 3.75 -1.58
C LEU A 39 -10.89 3.98 -2.88
N THR A 40 -9.63 4.42 -2.79
CA THR A 40 -8.70 4.62 -3.92
C THR A 40 -7.66 3.49 -3.98
N LEU A 41 -8.07 2.25 -3.74
CA LEU A 41 -7.18 1.09 -3.64
C LEU A 41 -6.14 1.05 -4.78
N LEU A 42 -4.86 1.01 -4.41
CA LEU A 42 -3.68 0.97 -5.31
C LEU A 42 -3.55 2.14 -6.30
N LYS A 43 -4.38 3.19 -6.19
CA LYS A 43 -4.21 4.42 -6.97
C LYS A 43 -3.19 5.33 -6.30
N ASN A 44 -2.22 5.74 -7.09
CA ASN A 44 -1.22 6.70 -6.68
C ASN A 44 -1.82 8.11 -6.69
N PRO A 45 -1.49 8.97 -5.71
CA PRO A 45 -1.79 10.38 -5.83
C PRO A 45 -0.98 10.96 -6.99
N PRO A 46 -1.61 11.79 -7.84
CA PRO A 46 -0.99 12.24 -9.07
C PRO A 46 0.20 13.16 -8.79
N ARG A 47 1.05 13.23 -9.82
CA ARG A 47 2.18 14.15 -9.89
C ARG A 47 1.73 15.61 -9.72
N ASN A 48 2.54 16.43 -9.06
CA ASN A 48 2.27 17.85 -8.89
C ASN A 48 3.48 18.70 -9.32
N GLU A 49 3.31 19.46 -10.40
CA GLU A 49 4.36 20.31 -10.95
C GLU A 49 4.88 21.34 -9.93
N LYS A 50 4.02 21.83 -9.03
CA LYS A 50 4.43 22.74 -7.95
C LYS A 50 5.41 22.07 -6.99
N HIS A 51 5.14 20.83 -6.60
CA HIS A 51 6.03 20.08 -5.71
C HIS A 51 7.36 19.75 -6.40
N ARG A 52 7.34 19.54 -7.72
CA ARG A 52 8.57 19.37 -8.52
C ARG A 52 9.42 20.63 -8.54
N GLU A 53 8.82 21.80 -8.71
CA GLU A 53 9.53 23.07 -8.65
C GLU A 53 10.11 23.34 -7.26
N GLU A 54 9.33 23.08 -6.21
CA GLU A 54 9.78 23.21 -4.81
C GLU A 54 10.95 22.26 -4.49
N LEU A 55 10.92 21.03 -5.01
CA LEU A 55 12.03 20.08 -4.87
C LEU A 55 13.31 20.53 -5.56
N ASN A 56 13.18 21.10 -6.76
CA ASN A 56 14.33 21.64 -7.49
C ASN A 56 14.93 22.85 -6.74
N LYS A 57 14.08 23.77 -6.26
CA LYS A 57 14.52 24.93 -5.44
C LYS A 57 15.12 24.50 -4.10
N GLY A 58 14.59 23.44 -3.51
CA GLY A 58 15.08 22.84 -2.27
C GLY A 58 16.52 22.34 -2.27
N THR A 59 17.10 22.19 -3.45
CA THR A 59 18.52 21.89 -3.64
C THR A 59 19.41 23.09 -3.28
N GLU A 60 18.91 24.31 -3.45
CA GLU A 60 19.67 25.56 -3.27
C GLU A 60 19.20 26.36 -2.06
N GLU A 61 17.88 26.44 -1.82
CA GLU A 61 17.26 27.26 -0.76
C GLU A 61 16.84 26.45 0.48
N GLY A 62 16.85 25.12 0.41
CA GLY A 62 16.31 24.22 1.44
C GLY A 62 14.78 24.15 1.43
N ILE A 63 14.20 23.02 1.86
CA ILE A 63 12.74 22.82 1.93
C ILE A 63 12.33 22.61 3.38
N ASP A 64 11.21 23.22 3.76
CA ASP A 64 10.51 22.90 4.99
C ASP A 64 9.70 21.62 4.79
N LEU A 65 10.28 20.49 5.17
CA LEU A 65 9.56 19.22 5.15
C LEU A 65 8.69 19.09 6.42
N PRO A 66 7.42 18.68 6.28
CA PRO A 66 6.52 18.53 7.43
C PRO A 66 7.08 17.49 8.41
N GLY A 67 7.46 17.94 9.60
CA GLY A 67 7.97 17.10 10.70
C GLY A 67 9.51 16.96 10.77
N VAL A 68 10.25 17.37 9.75
CA VAL A 68 11.73 17.30 9.72
C VAL A 68 12.36 18.71 9.84
N GLY A 69 11.61 19.76 9.50
CA GLY A 69 12.07 21.14 9.51
C GLY A 69 12.80 21.52 8.22
N HIS A 70 13.49 22.66 8.23
CA HIS A 70 14.23 23.18 7.09
C HIS A 70 15.46 22.31 6.81
N SER A 71 15.51 21.67 5.64
CA SER A 71 16.63 20.80 5.26
C SER A 71 17.03 21.01 3.80
N ILE A 72 18.34 21.08 3.56
CA ILE A 72 18.91 21.13 2.21
C ILE A 72 19.02 19.70 1.69
N LEU A 73 18.36 19.43 0.57
CA LEU A 73 18.35 18.10 -0.03
C LEU A 73 19.53 17.91 -0.99
N PRO A 74 20.23 16.76 -0.97
CA PRO A 74 21.28 16.46 -1.92
C PRO A 74 20.74 16.40 -3.36
N LYS A 75 21.51 16.94 -4.32
CA LYS A 75 21.20 16.88 -5.77
C LYS A 75 20.87 15.47 -6.27
N GLU A 76 21.62 14.47 -5.79
CA GLU A 76 21.41 13.06 -6.14
C GLU A 76 20.06 12.53 -5.68
N LEU A 77 19.62 12.91 -4.47
CA LEU A 77 18.34 12.48 -3.91
C LEU A 77 17.16 13.08 -4.69
N VAL A 78 17.26 14.35 -5.09
CA VAL A 78 16.23 15.02 -5.90
C VAL A 78 16.13 14.36 -7.28
N ALA A 79 17.26 14.06 -7.92
CA ALA A 79 17.29 13.37 -9.20
C ALA A 79 16.63 11.98 -9.13
N GLU A 80 16.96 11.18 -8.11
CA GLU A 80 16.31 9.87 -7.89
C GLU A 80 14.81 10.00 -7.60
N THR A 81 14.41 11.03 -6.85
CA THR A 81 13.00 11.32 -6.54
C THR A 81 12.20 11.57 -7.80
N ILE A 82 12.75 12.38 -8.72
CA ILE A 82 12.12 12.68 -10.02
C ILE A 82 11.99 11.41 -10.85
N ILE A 83 13.03 10.58 -10.91
CA ILE A 83 13.00 9.30 -11.65
C ILE A 83 11.89 8.38 -11.12
N ILE A 84 11.79 8.21 -9.79
CA ILE A 84 10.76 7.36 -9.18
C ILE A 84 9.35 7.96 -9.37
N SER A 85 9.23 9.29 -9.25
CA SER A 85 7.98 10.01 -9.52
C SER A 85 7.51 9.80 -10.95
N ASP A 86 8.40 9.92 -11.93
CA ASP A 86 8.07 9.73 -13.35
C ASP A 86 7.81 8.25 -13.69
N MET A 87 8.49 7.31 -13.02
CA MET A 87 8.30 5.87 -13.25
C MET A 87 6.94 5.37 -12.75
N PHE A 88 6.46 5.84 -11.61
CA PHE A 88 5.21 5.39 -10.98
C PHE A 88 4.07 6.41 -11.04
N GLU A 89 4.28 7.54 -11.72
CA GLU A 89 3.34 8.68 -11.75
C GLU A 89 2.92 9.11 -10.32
N LEU A 90 3.90 9.14 -9.43
CA LEU A 90 3.71 9.45 -8.01
C LEU A 90 3.92 10.92 -7.71
N ASN A 91 3.20 11.42 -6.71
CA ASN A 91 3.51 12.70 -6.08
C ASN A 91 4.96 12.73 -5.59
N GLU A 92 5.66 13.82 -5.89
CA GLU A 92 7.08 13.94 -5.65
C GLU A 92 7.46 13.90 -4.15
N TYR A 93 6.62 14.44 -3.25
CA TYR A 93 6.87 14.32 -1.80
C TYR A 93 6.72 12.88 -1.30
N MET A 94 5.81 12.11 -1.90
CA MET A 94 5.68 10.69 -1.56
C MET A 94 6.85 9.86 -2.08
N ALA A 95 7.36 10.20 -3.27
CA ALA A 95 8.57 9.59 -3.81
C ALA A 95 9.80 9.93 -2.94
N LEU A 96 9.90 11.16 -2.43
CA LEU A 96 10.95 11.58 -1.50
C LEU A 96 10.86 10.81 -0.17
N ASP A 97 9.68 10.73 0.43
CA ASP A 97 9.44 9.96 1.66
C ASP A 97 9.78 8.47 1.49
N LEU A 98 9.43 7.89 0.33
CA LEU A 98 9.78 6.53 -0.03
C LEU A 98 11.29 6.33 -0.13
N LEU A 99 12.02 7.25 -0.75
CA LEU A 99 13.49 7.21 -0.82
C LEU A 99 14.15 7.40 0.55
N GLY A 100 13.62 8.29 1.38
CA GLY A 100 14.09 8.45 2.77
C GLY A 100 13.91 7.17 3.59
N THR A 101 12.76 6.52 3.44
CA THR A 101 12.50 5.21 4.05
C THR A 101 13.43 4.13 3.50
N ALA A 102 13.67 4.13 2.18
CA ALA A 102 14.61 3.20 1.55
C ALA A 102 16.01 3.36 2.11
N GLN A 103 16.49 4.59 2.32
CA GLN A 103 17.79 4.88 2.91
C GLN A 103 17.93 4.31 4.33
N GLN A 104 16.89 4.40 5.15
CA GLN A 104 16.87 3.80 6.50
C GLN A 104 16.91 2.26 6.43
N GLN A 105 16.25 1.66 5.43
CA GLN A 105 16.16 0.21 5.24
C GLN A 105 17.36 -0.39 4.49
N MET A 106 18.30 0.42 3.98
CA MET A 106 19.48 -0.08 3.25
C MET A 106 20.33 -1.06 4.08
N ALA A 107 20.35 -0.92 5.41
CA ALA A 107 21.04 -1.85 6.30
C ALA A 107 20.55 -3.30 6.15
N ASN A 108 19.28 -3.50 5.80
CA ASN A 108 18.67 -4.81 5.61
C ASN A 108 18.91 -5.40 4.20
N TYR A 109 19.41 -4.59 3.26
CA TYR A 109 19.62 -4.97 1.86
C TYR A 109 21.05 -4.61 1.39
N PRO A 110 22.08 -5.38 1.81
CA PRO A 110 23.45 -5.09 1.45
C PRO A 110 23.69 -5.23 -0.06
N GLY A 111 24.47 -4.31 -0.63
CA GLY A 111 24.92 -4.37 -2.03
C GLY A 111 23.93 -3.84 -3.07
N VAL A 112 22.91 -3.08 -2.66
CA VAL A 112 21.90 -2.51 -3.57
C VAL A 112 21.80 -1.00 -3.40
N GLY A 113 21.59 -0.30 -4.52
CA GLY A 113 21.35 1.14 -4.52
C GLY A 113 19.98 1.51 -3.94
N ARG A 114 19.89 2.71 -3.34
CA ARG A 114 18.68 3.25 -2.71
C ARG A 114 17.44 3.18 -3.62
N GLY A 115 17.58 3.48 -4.91
CA GLY A 115 16.48 3.45 -5.88
C GLY A 115 15.82 2.07 -6.04
N VAL A 116 16.59 0.99 -6.08
CA VAL A 116 16.04 -0.38 -6.19
C VAL A 116 15.33 -0.79 -4.90
N VAL A 117 15.89 -0.41 -3.74
CA VAL A 117 15.24 -0.64 -2.44
C VAL A 117 13.90 0.12 -2.38
N ALA A 118 13.84 1.35 -2.88
CA ALA A 118 12.60 2.12 -2.94
C ALA A 118 11.52 1.43 -3.79
N VAL A 119 11.89 0.85 -4.94
CA VAL A 119 10.98 0.04 -5.77
C VAL A 119 10.45 -1.16 -5.01
N LEU A 120 11.32 -1.89 -4.30
CA LEU A 120 10.90 -3.03 -3.49
C LEU A 120 9.91 -2.62 -2.39
N LEU A 121 10.22 -1.55 -1.64
CA LEU A 121 9.36 -1.02 -0.59
C LEU A 121 8.02 -0.51 -1.13
N TYR A 122 8.00 0.00 -2.37
CA TYR A 122 6.76 0.42 -3.01
C TYR A 122 5.79 -0.74 -3.24
N TYR A 123 6.27 -1.85 -3.83
CA TYR A 123 5.44 -3.04 -4.04
C TYR A 123 5.08 -3.71 -2.71
N ASP A 124 6.00 -3.75 -1.75
CA ASP A 124 5.72 -4.29 -0.42
C ASP A 124 4.66 -3.46 0.35
N GLY A 125 4.70 -2.13 0.24
CA GLY A 125 3.68 -1.25 0.83
C GLY A 125 2.29 -1.49 0.24
N ARG A 126 2.21 -1.68 -1.09
CA ARG A 126 0.99 -2.05 -1.80
C ARG A 126 0.46 -3.42 -1.36
N LYS A 127 1.34 -4.40 -1.20
CA LYS A 127 0.97 -5.71 -0.67
C LYS A 127 0.42 -5.60 0.76
N SER A 128 1.01 -4.76 1.60
CA SER A 128 0.56 -4.56 3.00
C SER A 128 -0.86 -4.00 3.11
N ILE A 129 -1.24 -3.01 2.30
CA ILE A 129 -2.62 -2.49 2.32
C ILE A 129 -3.63 -3.54 1.84
N VAL A 130 -3.29 -4.31 0.81
CA VAL A 130 -4.15 -5.39 0.31
C VAL A 130 -4.26 -6.52 1.35
N THR A 131 -3.15 -6.88 2.00
CA THR A 131 -3.13 -7.90 3.05
C THR A 131 -3.97 -7.47 4.25
N THR A 132 -3.92 -6.19 4.61
CA THR A 132 -4.76 -5.62 5.68
C THR A 132 -6.24 -5.75 5.33
N LEU A 133 -6.63 -5.47 4.08
CA LEU A 133 -7.99 -5.70 3.63
C LEU A 133 -8.39 -7.17 3.72
N ARG A 134 -7.52 -8.09 3.29
CA ARG A 134 -7.76 -9.54 3.43
C ARG A 134 -8.00 -9.94 4.88
N THR A 135 -7.16 -9.48 5.80
CA THR A 135 -7.29 -9.78 7.23
C THR A 135 -8.59 -9.22 7.81
N LEU A 136 -9.00 -7.99 7.44
CA LEU A 136 -10.28 -7.42 7.86
C LEU A 136 -11.47 -8.22 7.35
N VAL A 137 -11.43 -8.67 6.09
CA VAL A 137 -12.48 -9.52 5.53
C VAL A 137 -12.49 -10.86 6.25
N GLN A 138 -11.35 -11.51 6.43
CA GLN A 138 -11.27 -12.79 7.13
C GLN A 138 -11.82 -12.72 8.58
N ALA A 139 -11.63 -11.60 9.28
CA ALA A 139 -12.12 -11.37 10.64
C ALA A 139 -13.61 -10.96 10.71
N ARG A 140 -14.26 -10.68 9.58
CA ARG A 140 -15.69 -10.33 9.52
C ARG A 140 -16.56 -11.53 9.90
N ARG A 141 -17.62 -11.29 10.68
CA ARG A 141 -18.65 -12.30 10.98
C ARG A 141 -19.38 -12.75 9.71
N GLY A 142 -19.44 -14.06 9.47
CA GLY A 142 -20.10 -14.64 8.30
C GLY A 142 -20.21 -16.15 8.39
N ASN A 143 -20.46 -16.79 7.25
CA ASN A 143 -20.71 -18.23 7.15
C ASN A 143 -19.45 -19.12 7.34
N LEU A 144 -18.26 -18.55 7.11
CA LEU A 144 -16.99 -19.27 7.28
C LEU A 144 -16.51 -19.18 8.73
N TRP A 145 -15.65 -20.12 9.13
CA TRP A 145 -14.92 -20.01 10.39
C TRP A 145 -14.08 -18.72 10.39
N THR A 146 -14.40 -17.84 11.33
CA THR A 146 -13.69 -16.57 11.54
C THR A 146 -12.68 -16.73 12.65
N VAL A 147 -11.66 -15.87 12.66
CA VAL A 147 -10.73 -15.78 13.79
C VAL A 147 -11.52 -15.47 15.07
N GLU A 148 -11.28 -16.22 16.14
CA GLU A 148 -11.90 -15.96 17.43
C GLU A 148 -11.40 -14.60 17.96
N THR A 149 -12.29 -13.62 18.04
CA THR A 149 -11.99 -12.27 18.52
C THR A 149 -13.16 -11.77 19.37
N THR A 150 -12.92 -10.78 20.22
CA THR A 150 -13.96 -10.11 21.00
C THR A 150 -15.08 -9.56 20.12
N GLU A 151 -16.32 -9.73 20.58
CA GLU A 151 -17.54 -9.31 19.87
C GLU A 151 -17.51 -7.84 19.41
N GLN A 152 -16.95 -6.94 20.23
CA GLN A 152 -16.84 -5.53 19.89
C GLN A 152 -15.98 -5.27 18.64
N VAL A 153 -14.82 -5.93 18.55
CA VAL A 153 -13.91 -5.81 17.39
C VAL A 153 -14.57 -6.42 16.15
N ALA A 154 -15.17 -7.60 16.28
CA ALA A 154 -15.85 -8.27 15.19
C ALA A 154 -17.02 -7.43 14.63
N ASN A 155 -17.81 -6.78 15.48
CA ASN A 155 -18.90 -5.90 15.07
C ASN A 155 -18.38 -4.62 14.37
N LEU A 156 -17.28 -4.02 14.86
CA LEU A 156 -16.64 -2.87 14.22
C LEU A 156 -16.16 -3.22 12.81
N ILE A 157 -15.43 -4.33 12.67
CA ILE A 157 -14.90 -4.81 11.38
C ILE A 157 -16.06 -5.15 10.43
N THR A 158 -17.10 -5.82 10.92
CA THR A 158 -18.26 -6.20 10.09
C THR A 158 -18.98 -4.96 9.55
N ARG A 159 -19.21 -3.94 10.39
CA ARG A 159 -19.79 -2.67 9.94
C ARG A 159 -18.91 -1.98 8.92
N TYR A 160 -17.61 -1.86 9.20
CA TYR A 160 -16.67 -1.19 8.31
C TYR A 160 -16.56 -1.86 6.93
N THR A 161 -16.43 -3.19 6.92
CA THR A 161 -16.35 -3.96 5.67
C THR A 161 -17.66 -3.96 4.90
N TYR A 162 -18.81 -3.82 5.58
CA TYR A 162 -20.11 -3.64 4.93
C TYR A 162 -20.22 -2.27 4.26
N GLU A 163 -19.80 -1.19 4.94
CA GLU A 163 -19.74 0.14 4.33
C GLU A 163 -18.83 0.15 3.08
N LEU A 164 -17.65 -0.46 3.15
CA LEU A 164 -16.76 -0.60 1.99
C LEU A 164 -17.38 -1.38 0.82
N MET A 165 -18.22 -2.38 1.14
CA MET A 165 -18.95 -3.14 0.14
C MET A 165 -19.98 -2.27 -0.59
N CYS A 166 -20.75 -1.48 0.16
CA CYS A 166 -21.68 -0.49 -0.40
C CYS A 166 -20.96 0.56 -1.25
N ASP A 167 -19.74 0.94 -0.87
CA ASP A 167 -18.88 1.88 -1.63
C ASP A 167 -18.27 1.27 -2.91
N GLY A 168 -18.66 0.04 -3.28
CA GLY A 168 -18.28 -0.62 -4.53
C GLY A 168 -16.86 -1.17 -4.54
N ILE A 169 -16.33 -1.64 -3.41
CA ILE A 169 -14.97 -2.20 -3.36
C ILE A 169 -14.81 -3.45 -4.25
N ILE A 170 -15.85 -4.29 -4.38
CA ILE A 170 -15.79 -5.54 -5.15
C ILE A 170 -15.56 -5.28 -6.64
N THR A 171 -16.29 -4.34 -7.23
CA THR A 171 -16.11 -3.99 -8.66
C THR A 171 -14.71 -3.43 -8.90
N LYS A 172 -14.18 -2.64 -7.96
CA LYS A 172 -12.80 -2.16 -7.99
C LYS A 172 -11.80 -3.31 -7.92
N LEU A 173 -11.97 -4.27 -7.00
CA LEU A 173 -11.09 -5.43 -6.89
C LEU A 173 -11.07 -6.25 -8.19
N LEU A 174 -12.23 -6.52 -8.79
CA LEU A 174 -12.32 -7.23 -10.07
C LEU A 174 -11.64 -6.46 -11.21
N SER A 175 -11.84 -5.14 -11.28
CA SER A 175 -11.15 -4.28 -12.25
C SER A 175 -9.64 -4.26 -12.06
N LEU A 176 -9.16 -4.32 -10.81
CA LEU A 176 -7.73 -4.37 -10.51
C LEU A 176 -7.13 -5.72 -10.86
N ILE A 177 -7.81 -6.83 -10.54
CA ILE A 177 -7.34 -8.18 -10.89
C ILE A 177 -7.18 -8.33 -12.42
N SER A 178 -8.11 -7.77 -13.19
CA SER A 178 -8.04 -7.79 -14.67
C SER A 178 -7.01 -6.83 -15.25
N ALA A 179 -6.75 -5.69 -14.59
CA ALA A 179 -5.76 -4.71 -15.04
C ALA A 179 -4.31 -5.09 -14.67
N LEU A 180 -4.10 -5.86 -13.60
CA LEU A 180 -2.77 -6.24 -13.09
C LEU A 180 -2.13 -7.32 -13.97
N ASP A 181 -1.26 -6.86 -14.87
CA ASP A 181 -0.48 -7.70 -15.77
C ASP A 181 1.01 -7.65 -15.39
N VAL A 182 1.57 -8.82 -15.08
CA VAL A 182 2.98 -8.99 -14.71
C VAL A 182 3.90 -8.54 -15.85
N SER A 183 3.52 -8.83 -17.10
CA SER A 183 4.35 -8.55 -18.27
C SER A 183 4.56 -7.05 -18.47
N LYS A 184 3.48 -6.25 -18.35
CA LYS A 184 3.54 -4.79 -18.46
C LYS A 184 4.40 -4.15 -17.36
N GLU A 185 4.32 -4.69 -16.15
CA GLU A 185 5.10 -4.20 -15.02
C GLU A 185 6.58 -4.54 -15.16
N VAL A 186 6.92 -5.74 -15.65
CA VAL A 186 8.30 -6.10 -15.97
C VAL A 186 8.87 -5.20 -17.08
N GLU A 187 8.10 -4.91 -18.13
CA GLU A 187 8.50 -3.97 -19.18
C GLU A 187 8.77 -2.56 -18.64
N LEU A 188 7.90 -2.06 -17.74
CA LEU A 188 8.08 -0.77 -17.08
C LEU A 188 9.37 -0.71 -16.25
N LEU A 189 9.68 -1.76 -15.51
CA LEU A 189 10.90 -1.85 -14.69
C LEU A 189 12.16 -2.01 -15.55
N GLN A 190 12.08 -2.75 -16.66
CA GLN A 190 13.16 -2.89 -17.64
C GLN A 190 13.47 -1.56 -18.31
N ARG A 191 12.44 -0.83 -18.77
CA ARG A 191 12.57 0.47 -19.43
C ARG A 191 13.30 1.50 -18.57
N ASN A 192 13.00 1.53 -17.27
CA ASN A 192 13.58 2.48 -16.34
C ASN A 192 14.89 2.00 -15.69
N ARG A 193 15.46 0.85 -16.13
CA ARG A 193 16.66 0.22 -15.54
C ARG A 193 16.55 0.06 -14.01
N ALA A 194 15.33 -0.09 -13.52
CA ALA A 194 15.02 -0.21 -12.10
C ALA A 194 15.19 -1.65 -11.58
N LEU A 195 15.48 -2.58 -12.50
CA LEU A 195 15.78 -3.96 -12.17
C LEU A 195 17.22 -4.06 -11.66
N GLY A 196 17.35 -4.21 -10.35
CA GLY A 196 18.60 -4.55 -9.70
C GLY A 196 19.06 -5.98 -10.00
N PRO A 197 19.89 -6.58 -9.13
CA PRO A 197 20.38 -7.95 -9.30
C PRO A 197 19.26 -8.97 -9.45
N PRO A 198 19.48 -10.14 -10.11
CA PRO A 198 18.45 -11.14 -10.41
C PRO A 198 17.61 -11.59 -9.21
N ARG A 199 18.21 -11.64 -8.01
CA ARG A 199 17.50 -11.95 -6.76
C ARG A 199 16.37 -10.96 -6.47
N TYR A 200 16.60 -9.68 -6.69
CA TYR A 200 15.62 -8.61 -6.43
C TYR A 200 14.56 -8.56 -7.51
N HIS A 201 14.92 -8.90 -8.75
CA HIS A 201 13.95 -9.09 -9.82
C HIS A 201 12.91 -10.15 -9.44
N GLN A 202 13.35 -11.32 -8.95
CA GLN A 202 12.44 -12.36 -8.50
C GLN A 202 11.57 -11.88 -7.33
N GLN A 203 12.15 -11.18 -6.34
CA GLN A 203 11.38 -10.67 -5.20
C GLN A 203 10.27 -9.70 -5.62
N VAL A 204 10.51 -8.82 -6.58
CA VAL A 204 9.49 -7.89 -7.08
C VAL A 204 8.37 -8.64 -7.78
N ILE A 205 8.71 -9.64 -8.60
CA ILE A 205 7.72 -10.50 -9.27
C ILE A 205 6.88 -11.25 -8.22
N ASP A 206 7.53 -11.91 -7.25
CA ASP A 206 6.86 -12.66 -6.19
C ASP A 206 5.92 -11.75 -5.38
N LEU A 207 6.33 -10.50 -5.09
CA LEU A 207 5.48 -9.52 -4.40
C LEU A 207 4.27 -9.13 -5.25
N PHE A 208 4.46 -8.92 -6.55
CA PHE A 208 3.39 -8.56 -7.46
C PHE A 208 2.37 -9.70 -7.61
N GLU A 209 2.84 -10.91 -7.88
CA GLU A 209 2.00 -12.10 -8.00
C GLU A 209 1.25 -12.38 -6.69
N SER A 210 1.94 -12.27 -5.55
CA SER A 210 1.33 -12.41 -4.24
C SER A 210 0.26 -11.34 -3.99
N THR A 211 0.46 -10.10 -4.46
CA THR A 211 -0.56 -9.04 -4.37
C THR A 211 -1.79 -9.40 -5.20
N ARG A 212 -1.61 -9.89 -6.43
CA ARG A 212 -2.70 -10.35 -7.30
C ARG A 212 -3.46 -11.52 -6.67
N GLN A 213 -2.76 -12.49 -6.11
CA GLN A 213 -3.37 -13.61 -5.40
C GLN A 213 -4.17 -13.14 -4.17
N THR A 214 -3.61 -12.23 -3.38
CA THR A 214 -4.29 -11.68 -2.19
C THR A 214 -5.57 -10.92 -2.59
N LEU A 215 -5.58 -10.22 -3.72
CA LEU A 215 -6.79 -9.58 -4.26
C LEU A 215 -7.87 -10.62 -4.61
N ALA A 216 -7.49 -11.72 -5.26
CA ALA A 216 -8.42 -12.80 -5.58
C ALA A 216 -8.96 -13.49 -4.32
N GLU A 217 -8.09 -13.72 -3.32
CA GLU A 217 -8.48 -14.26 -2.01
C GLU A 217 -9.51 -13.37 -1.32
N ILE A 218 -9.38 -12.04 -1.39
CA ILE A 218 -10.35 -11.11 -0.81
C ILE A 218 -11.74 -11.30 -1.44
N VAL A 219 -11.81 -11.39 -2.78
CA VAL A 219 -13.08 -11.61 -3.50
C VAL A 219 -13.70 -12.96 -3.08
N TYR A 220 -12.88 -14.00 -3.00
CA TYR A 220 -13.32 -15.32 -2.55
C TYR A 220 -13.86 -15.28 -1.11
N LEU A 221 -13.13 -14.65 -0.18
CA LEU A 221 -13.54 -14.54 1.23
C LEU A 221 -14.85 -13.75 1.37
N TYR A 222 -15.02 -12.66 0.62
CA TYR A 222 -16.28 -11.91 0.59
C TYR A 222 -17.45 -12.76 0.11
N ALA A 223 -17.25 -13.49 -1.00
CA ALA A 223 -18.26 -14.39 -1.55
C ALA A 223 -18.65 -15.48 -0.55
N ALA A 224 -17.65 -16.05 0.13
CA ALA A 224 -17.86 -17.11 1.11
C ALA A 224 -18.56 -16.62 2.38
N GLN A 225 -18.30 -15.39 2.84
CA GLN A 225 -18.85 -14.86 4.08
C GLN A 225 -20.26 -14.28 3.95
N SER A 226 -20.54 -13.55 2.87
CA SER A 226 -21.77 -12.74 2.73
C SER A 226 -22.51 -12.94 1.41
N GLY A 227 -21.94 -13.73 0.49
CA GLY A 227 -22.39 -13.77 -0.90
C GLY A 227 -21.97 -12.51 -1.68
N LEU A 228 -21.84 -12.64 -3.00
CA LEU A 228 -21.59 -11.50 -3.88
C LEU A 228 -22.91 -10.81 -4.25
N PRO A 229 -22.94 -9.47 -4.35
CA PRO A 229 -24.12 -8.78 -4.86
C PRO A 229 -24.35 -9.13 -6.34
N LYS A 230 -25.59 -9.05 -6.81
CA LYS A 230 -25.98 -9.50 -8.16
C LYS A 230 -25.34 -8.68 -9.29
N GLU A 231 -25.05 -7.40 -9.04
CA GLU A 231 -24.51 -6.47 -10.04
C GLU A 231 -23.11 -6.86 -10.56
N PRO A 232 -22.10 -7.18 -9.71
CA PRO A 232 -20.79 -7.62 -10.18
C PRO A 232 -20.75 -9.07 -10.74
N THR A 233 -21.79 -9.88 -10.53
CA THR A 233 -21.82 -11.28 -11.01
C THR A 233 -22.32 -11.45 -12.44
N LEU A 234 -22.80 -10.37 -13.07
CA LEU A 234 -23.38 -10.39 -14.43
C LEU A 234 -22.42 -9.85 -15.51
N VAL A 235 -21.11 -9.77 -15.21
CA VAL A 235 -20.07 -9.46 -16.21
C VAL A 235 -19.72 -10.71 -17.01
#